data_AF-A0A4Q2XN13-F1
#
_entry.id   AF-A0A4Q2XN13-F1
#
_cell.length_a   1.000
_cell.length_b   1.000
_cell.length_c   1.000
_cell.angle_alpha   90.00
_cell.angle_beta   90.00
_cell.angle_gamma   90.00
#
_symmetry.space_group_name_H-M   'P 1'
#
loop_
_entity.id
_entity.type
_entity.pdbx_description
1 polymer ?
#
loop_
_entity_poly.entity_id
_entity_poly.type
_entity_poly.pdbx_seq_one_letter_code
_entity_poly.pdbx_strand_id
1 'polypeptide(L)'
;MLSHLRTPSGLLPLLCLSLAASTSSPAETVWVEAESAVNPRMAKHPWYGNQVKKDRLSGGEWLSNFGDEPGSAECVAELPADGTWTLWLRANPVASGMEVRVDNGEWRAVDFTKARGQQNIASDDKPDLRFIAWVGAGAHPLKAGKHTVAFRTVGG
;
A
#
# COMPACT_ATOMS: atom_id res chain seq x y z
N MET A 1 11.19 -76.67 42.49
CA MET A 1 10.34 -75.55 42.95
C MET A 1 11.26 -74.35 43.09
N LEU A 2 10.81 -73.18 42.60
CA LEU A 2 11.48 -71.87 42.49
C LEU A 2 12.00 -71.51 41.09
N SER A 3 11.12 -70.74 40.46
CA SER A 3 11.11 -70.14 39.14
C SER A 3 11.82 -68.78 39.20
N HIS A 4 12.79 -68.51 38.33
CA HIS A 4 13.30 -67.15 38.12
C HIS A 4 12.58 -66.51 36.93
N LEU A 5 11.84 -65.44 37.23
CA LEU A 5 11.09 -64.64 36.26
C LEU A 5 12.04 -63.92 35.29
N ARG A 6 11.70 -63.97 33.99
CA ARG A 6 12.27 -63.11 32.95
C ARG A 6 11.55 -61.76 32.97
N THR A 7 12.30 -60.66 33.06
CA THR A 7 11.83 -59.30 32.80
C THR A 7 11.74 -59.06 31.29
N PRO A 8 10.62 -58.55 30.74
CA PRO A 8 10.58 -58.07 29.36
C PRO A 8 11.04 -56.62 29.29
N SER A 9 12.10 -56.36 28.53
CA SER A 9 12.51 -55.00 28.14
C SER A 9 11.48 -54.42 27.17
N GLY A 10 10.56 -53.60 27.68
CA GLY A 10 9.65 -52.82 26.86
C GLY A 10 10.37 -51.62 26.24
N LEU A 11 10.58 -51.65 24.92
CA LEU A 11 10.91 -50.45 24.15
C LEU A 11 9.65 -49.60 24.01
N LEU A 12 9.62 -48.44 24.65
CA LEU A 12 8.61 -47.41 24.46
C LEU A 12 8.99 -46.60 23.20
N PRO A 13 8.15 -46.51 22.15
CA PRO A 13 8.45 -45.66 21.01
C PRO A 13 8.19 -44.20 21.43
N LEU A 14 9.26 -43.40 21.43
CA LEU A 14 9.19 -41.96 21.65
C LEU A 14 8.54 -41.32 20.40
N LEU A 15 7.23 -41.05 20.48
CA LEU A 15 6.49 -40.33 19.45
C LEU A 15 6.95 -38.86 19.46
N CYS A 16 7.92 -38.52 18.61
CA CYS A 16 8.31 -37.14 18.35
C CYS A 16 7.18 -36.42 17.63
N LEU A 17 6.30 -35.77 18.39
CA LEU A 17 5.29 -34.84 17.88
C LEU A 17 6.02 -33.59 17.36
N SER A 18 6.36 -33.58 16.08
CA SER A 18 6.91 -32.41 15.40
C SER A 18 5.85 -31.32 15.34
N LEU A 19 5.86 -30.41 16.31
CA LEU A 19 5.15 -29.13 16.24
C LEU A 19 5.69 -28.36 15.03
N ALA A 20 4.97 -28.41 13.91
CA ALA A 20 5.21 -27.50 12.81
C ALA A 20 4.83 -26.10 13.30
N ALA A 21 5.83 -25.34 13.75
CA ALA A 21 5.66 -23.94 14.05
C ALA A 21 5.35 -23.21 12.74
N SER A 22 4.08 -22.84 12.54
CA SER A 22 3.70 -21.92 11.47
C SER A 22 4.38 -20.59 11.76
N THR A 23 5.52 -20.33 11.11
CA THR A 23 6.17 -19.03 11.15
C THR A 23 5.26 -18.05 10.43
N SER A 24 4.50 -17.27 11.18
CA SER A 24 3.85 -16.08 10.64
C SER A 24 4.95 -15.16 10.14
N SER A 25 5.11 -15.04 8.83
CA SER A 25 5.96 -13.98 8.27
C SER A 25 5.44 -12.63 8.78
N PRO A 26 6.34 -11.69 9.14
CA PRO A 26 5.93 -10.34 9.51
C PRO A 26 5.10 -9.74 8.38
N ALA A 27 4.10 -8.93 8.72
CA ALA A 27 3.30 -8.22 7.74
C ALA A 27 4.23 -7.33 6.89
N GLU A 28 4.34 -7.66 5.61
CA GLU A 28 5.26 -7.01 4.70
C GLU A 28 4.62 -5.76 4.11
N THR A 29 5.38 -4.67 4.06
CA THR A 29 4.92 -3.39 3.52
C THR A 29 5.91 -2.91 2.47
N VAL A 30 5.40 -2.67 1.26
CA VAL A 30 6.14 -2.05 0.17
C VAL A 30 5.71 -0.59 0.09
N TRP A 31 6.68 0.32 0.14
CA TRP A 31 6.46 1.76 0.05
C TRP A 31 6.93 2.29 -1.29
N VAL A 32 6.10 3.08 -1.97
CA VAL A 32 6.42 3.69 -3.27
C VAL A 32 6.02 5.15 -3.26
N GLU A 33 6.98 6.02 -3.56
CA GLU A 33 6.78 7.47 -3.64
C GLU A 33 6.14 7.87 -4.98
N ALA A 34 5.00 8.56 -4.94
CA ALA A 34 4.28 8.93 -6.15
C ALA A 34 5.02 9.98 -6.99
N GLU A 35 5.87 10.80 -6.38
CA GLU A 35 6.76 11.73 -7.09
C GLU A 35 7.80 11.02 -7.97
N SER A 36 8.04 9.72 -7.74
CA SER A 36 8.90 8.87 -8.57
C SER A 36 8.16 8.16 -9.72
N ALA A 37 6.88 8.47 -9.93
CA ALA A 37 6.06 7.83 -10.94
C ALA A 37 6.67 7.91 -12.35
N VAL A 38 6.46 6.85 -13.13
CA VAL A 38 6.80 6.79 -14.55
C VAL A 38 5.67 7.37 -15.39
N ASN A 39 6.05 8.00 -16.50
CA ASN A 39 5.14 8.63 -17.47
C ASN A 39 4.08 9.59 -16.86
N PRO A 40 4.42 10.48 -15.91
CA PRO A 40 3.43 11.36 -15.32
C PRO A 40 2.91 12.36 -16.36
N ARG A 41 1.60 12.39 -16.54
CA ARG A 41 0.87 13.42 -17.28
C ARG A 41 0.12 14.25 -16.27
N MET A 42 0.79 15.25 -15.73
CA MET A 42 0.27 16.13 -14.68
C MET A 42 0.50 17.58 -15.06
N ALA A 43 -0.53 18.42 -14.96
CA ALA A 43 -0.41 19.87 -15.07
C ALA A 43 -0.10 20.46 -13.68
N LYS A 44 1.18 20.72 -13.40
CA LYS A 44 1.59 21.31 -12.11
C LYS A 44 1.26 22.80 -12.07
N HIS A 45 0.78 23.30 -10.92
CA HIS A 45 0.62 24.73 -10.69
C HIS A 45 1.48 25.16 -9.49
N PRO A 46 2.35 26.20 -9.59
CA PRO A 46 3.26 26.59 -8.50
C PRO A 46 2.58 26.87 -7.16
N TRP A 47 1.44 27.59 -7.15
CA TRP A 47 0.70 27.88 -5.92
C TRP A 47 0.28 26.59 -5.18
N TYR A 48 -0.13 25.57 -5.92
CA TYR A 48 -0.64 24.32 -5.36
C TYR A 48 0.53 23.39 -5.05
N GLY A 49 1.35 23.13 -6.06
CA GLY A 49 2.47 22.18 -6.05
C GLY A 49 3.59 22.53 -5.06
N ASN A 50 4.03 23.80 -5.04
CA ASN A 50 5.29 24.18 -4.38
C ASN A 50 5.10 24.74 -2.98
N GLN A 51 3.89 25.17 -2.64
CA GLN A 51 3.60 25.83 -1.36
C GLN A 51 3.09 24.83 -0.32
N VAL A 52 3.76 23.69 -0.19
CA VAL A 52 3.38 22.62 0.74
C VAL A 52 4.43 22.36 1.81
N LYS A 53 4.00 21.83 2.95
CA LYS A 53 4.85 21.39 4.07
C LYS A 53 5.60 20.11 3.71
N LYS A 54 6.83 20.25 3.22
CA LYS A 54 7.66 19.12 2.77
C LYS A 54 7.99 18.12 3.88
N ASP A 55 8.07 18.58 5.14
CA ASP A 55 8.26 17.73 6.32
C ASP A 55 7.09 16.76 6.58
N ARG A 56 5.95 16.97 5.90
CA ARG A 56 4.78 16.08 5.97
C ARG A 56 4.71 15.10 4.82
N LEU A 57 5.62 15.18 3.86
CA LEU A 57 5.69 14.33 2.67
C LEU A 57 6.89 13.41 2.81
N SER A 58 6.68 12.11 2.61
CA SER A 58 7.69 11.06 2.87
C SER A 58 8.95 11.19 2.02
N GLY A 59 8.81 11.54 0.74
CA GLY A 59 9.93 11.87 -0.14
C GLY A 59 10.14 13.38 -0.36
N GLY A 60 9.44 14.22 0.41
CA GLY A 60 9.57 15.68 0.38
C GLY A 60 8.87 16.38 -0.79
N GLU A 61 8.29 15.63 -1.72
CA GLU A 61 7.51 16.15 -2.85
C GLU A 61 6.12 15.51 -2.88
N TRP A 62 5.21 16.08 -3.67
CA TRP A 62 3.91 15.47 -3.94
C TRP A 62 3.58 15.56 -5.42
N LEU A 63 2.90 14.55 -5.94
CA LEU A 63 2.45 14.54 -7.33
C LEU A 63 1.09 15.22 -7.44
N SER A 64 1.02 16.30 -8.22
CA SER A 64 -0.15 17.18 -8.28
C SER A 64 -0.62 17.46 -9.71
N ASN A 65 -1.92 17.42 -9.94
CA ASN A 65 -2.58 17.92 -11.15
C ASN A 65 -3.47 19.12 -10.81
N PHE A 66 -3.34 20.20 -11.58
CA PHE A 66 -4.09 21.45 -11.45
C PHE A 66 -4.30 22.06 -12.86
N GLY A 67 -4.77 21.23 -13.78
CA GLY A 67 -5.16 21.64 -15.12
C GLY A 67 -6.52 21.06 -15.48
N ASP A 68 -7.06 21.48 -16.61
CA ASP A 68 -8.42 21.12 -17.04
C ASP A 68 -8.55 19.65 -17.48
N GLU A 69 -7.43 19.02 -17.85
CA GLU A 69 -7.39 17.63 -18.27
C GLU A 69 -7.10 16.67 -17.11
N PRO A 70 -7.67 15.44 -17.13
CA PRO A 70 -7.34 14.40 -16.18
C PRO A 70 -5.83 14.13 -16.11
N GLY A 71 -5.27 14.29 -14.90
CA GLY A 71 -3.91 13.88 -14.60
C GLY A 71 -3.81 12.36 -14.51
N SER A 72 -2.68 11.79 -14.92
CA SER A 72 -2.40 10.36 -14.77
C SER A 72 -0.93 10.08 -14.50
N ALA A 73 -0.65 8.99 -13.80
CA ALA A 73 0.71 8.53 -13.54
C ALA A 73 0.71 7.04 -13.15
N GLU A 74 1.88 6.42 -13.24
CA GLU A 74 2.09 5.02 -12.94
C GLU A 74 3.24 4.86 -11.95
N CYS A 75 3.02 4.09 -10.89
CA CYS A 75 4.06 3.65 -9.96
C CYS A 75 4.37 2.18 -10.20
N VAL A 76 5.62 1.80 -9.93
CA VAL A 76 6.06 0.40 -9.97
C VAL A 76 6.30 -0.07 -8.54
N ALA A 77 5.68 -1.18 -8.15
CA ALA A 77 5.95 -1.87 -6.90
C ALA A 77 6.64 -3.21 -7.19
N GLU A 78 7.72 -3.52 -6.48
CA GLU A 78 8.36 -4.83 -6.51
C GLU A 78 7.90 -5.61 -5.27
N LEU A 79 7.10 -6.64 -5.46
CA LEU A 79 6.55 -7.44 -4.37
C LEU A 79 7.46 -8.65 -4.11
N PRO A 80 7.92 -8.88 -2.88
CA PRO A 80 8.88 -9.96 -2.57
C PRO A 80 8.22 -11.34 -2.46
N ALA A 81 6.90 -11.41 -2.35
CA ALA A 81 6.17 -12.66 -2.16
C ALA A 81 4.78 -12.64 -2.80
N ASP A 82 4.33 -13.83 -3.21
CA ASP A 82 2.94 -14.10 -3.57
C ASP A 82 2.02 -13.85 -2.37
N GLY A 83 0.85 -13.24 -2.60
CA GLY A 83 -0.13 -13.09 -1.53
C GLY A 83 -1.24 -12.10 -1.83
N THR A 84 -2.08 -11.87 -0.83
CA THR A 84 -3.09 -10.82 -0.86
C THR A 84 -2.51 -9.54 -0.30
N TRP A 85 -2.28 -8.56 -1.17
CA TRP A 85 -1.73 -7.25 -0.84
C TRP A 85 -2.84 -6.21 -0.74
N THR A 86 -2.82 -5.38 0.31
CA THR A 86 -3.76 -4.26 0.43
C THR A 86 -3.12 -2.99 -0.10
N LEU A 87 -3.72 -2.37 -1.10
CA LEU A 87 -3.27 -1.09 -1.62
C LEU A 87 -3.71 0.03 -0.67
N TRP A 88 -2.75 0.82 -0.21
CA TRP A 88 -2.98 2.06 0.53
C TRP A 88 -2.47 3.24 -0.28
N LEU A 89 -3.20 4.35 -0.25
CA LEU A 89 -2.85 5.59 -0.93
C LEU A 89 -2.76 6.72 0.10
N ARG A 90 -1.75 7.58 -0.05
CA ARG A 90 -1.66 8.85 0.66
C ARG A 90 -1.91 9.98 -0.34
N ALA A 91 -3.18 10.37 -0.48
CA ALA A 91 -3.64 11.24 -1.56
C ALA A 91 -4.52 12.37 -1.02
N ASN A 92 -4.81 13.35 -1.87
CA ASN A 92 -5.68 14.46 -1.52
C ASN A 92 -7.16 14.03 -1.60
N PRO A 93 -7.93 14.09 -0.49
CA PRO A 93 -9.34 13.73 -0.50
C PRO A 93 -10.27 14.90 -0.92
N VAL A 94 -9.73 16.06 -1.30
CA VAL A 94 -10.50 17.30 -1.53
C VAL A 94 -10.72 17.56 -3.03
N ALA A 95 -11.95 17.97 -3.36
CA ALA A 95 -12.45 18.44 -4.66
C ALA A 95 -12.51 17.40 -5.79
N SER A 96 -11.38 16.86 -6.23
CA SER A 96 -11.33 15.93 -7.37
C SER A 96 -11.43 14.47 -6.93
N GLY A 97 -12.13 13.66 -7.71
CA GLY A 97 -12.09 12.20 -7.55
C GLY A 97 -10.77 11.61 -8.07
N MET A 98 -10.52 10.35 -7.71
CA MET A 98 -9.38 9.59 -8.21
C MET A 98 -9.81 8.15 -8.50
N GLU A 99 -9.26 7.57 -9.55
CA GLU A 99 -9.37 6.14 -9.84
C GLU A 99 -7.99 5.49 -9.84
N VAL A 100 -7.94 4.21 -9.47
CA VAL A 100 -6.72 3.41 -9.51
C VAL A 100 -6.93 2.11 -10.27
N ARG A 101 -5.85 1.62 -10.85
CA ARG A 101 -5.76 0.32 -11.53
C ARG A 101 -4.47 -0.36 -11.12
N VAL A 102 -4.56 -1.66 -10.80
CA VAL A 102 -3.39 -2.51 -10.56
C VAL A 102 -3.20 -3.40 -11.78
N ASP A 103 -1.99 -3.42 -12.31
CA ASP A 103 -1.61 -4.05 -13.57
C ASP A 103 -2.59 -3.75 -14.71
N ASN A 104 -3.11 -4.79 -15.36
CA ASN A 104 -4.10 -4.72 -16.43
C ASN A 104 -5.54 -4.90 -15.92
N GLY A 105 -5.78 -4.72 -14.62
CA GLY A 105 -7.11 -4.80 -14.02
C GLY A 105 -8.05 -3.67 -14.45
N GLU A 106 -9.20 -3.59 -13.80
CA GLU A 106 -10.15 -2.50 -14.03
C GLU A 106 -9.76 -1.23 -13.26
N TRP A 107 -10.12 -0.08 -13.83
CA TRP A 107 -10.12 1.19 -13.10
C TRP A 107 -11.20 1.15 -12.03
N ARG A 108 -10.84 1.51 -10.80
CA ARG A 108 -11.77 1.57 -9.67
C ARG A 108 -11.67 2.92 -8.98
N ALA A 109 -12.82 3.52 -8.72
CA ALA A 109 -12.92 4.75 -7.93
C ALA A 109 -12.38 4.55 -6.52
N VAL A 110 -11.62 5.54 -6.05
CA VAL A 110 -11.14 5.61 -4.67
C VAL A 110 -12.23 6.23 -3.81
N ASP A 111 -12.65 5.49 -2.80
CA ASP A 111 -13.66 5.95 -1.85
C ASP A 111 -13.03 6.81 -0.76
N PHE A 112 -12.88 8.10 -1.04
CA PHE A 112 -12.33 9.07 -0.08
C PHE A 112 -13.22 9.30 1.14
N THR A 113 -14.48 8.82 1.16
CA THR A 113 -15.31 8.86 2.39
C THR A 113 -14.75 7.96 3.50
N LYS A 114 -13.90 7.00 3.14
CA LYS A 114 -13.17 6.11 4.07
C LYS A 114 -11.76 6.59 4.39
N ALA A 115 -11.38 7.79 3.96
CA ALA A 115 -10.06 8.34 4.23
C ALA A 115 -9.89 8.62 5.74
N ARG A 116 -8.66 8.48 6.23
CA ARG A 116 -8.29 8.66 7.63
C ARG A 116 -7.04 9.50 7.78
N GLY A 117 -6.96 10.22 8.90
CA GLY A 117 -5.79 11.05 9.23
C GLY A 117 -5.59 12.21 8.26
N GLN A 118 -6.69 12.88 7.89
CA GLN A 118 -6.61 14.05 7.03
C GLN A 118 -5.75 15.14 7.66
N GLN A 119 -4.82 15.69 6.88
CA GLN A 119 -3.82 16.65 7.32
C GLN A 119 -3.71 17.79 6.32
N ASN A 120 -3.80 19.03 6.81
CA ASN A 120 -3.47 20.21 6.02
C ASN A 120 -1.96 20.25 5.78
N ILE A 121 -1.56 20.42 4.53
CA ILE A 121 -0.16 20.56 4.12
C ILE A 121 0.12 21.90 3.43
N ALA A 122 -0.80 22.86 3.45
CA ALA A 122 -0.51 24.24 3.07
C ALA A 122 0.65 24.81 3.90
N SER A 123 1.66 25.37 3.25
CA SER A 123 2.83 25.98 3.91
C SER A 123 2.49 27.15 4.84
N ASP A 124 1.36 27.82 4.60
CA ASP A 124 0.87 28.96 5.38
C ASP A 124 -0.21 28.58 6.41
N ASP A 125 -0.41 27.28 6.66
CA ASP A 125 -1.39 26.74 7.62
C ASP A 125 -2.86 27.05 7.33
N LYS A 126 -3.15 27.78 6.25
CA LYS A 126 -4.54 28.08 5.86
C LYS A 126 -5.20 26.83 5.30
N PRO A 127 -6.43 26.51 5.74
CA PRO A 127 -7.17 25.39 5.18
C PRO A 127 -7.67 25.74 3.77
N ASP A 128 -7.12 25.08 2.75
CA ASP A 128 -7.57 25.21 1.35
C ASP A 128 -7.59 23.84 0.64
N LEU A 129 -7.30 23.75 -0.65
CA LEU A 129 -7.29 22.47 -1.38
C LEU A 129 -6.13 21.56 -0.98
N ARG A 130 -5.12 22.01 -0.24
CA ARG A 130 -3.88 21.26 0.04
C ARG A 130 -4.01 20.36 1.27
N PHE A 131 -4.65 19.21 1.10
CA PHE A 131 -4.76 18.16 2.12
C PHE A 131 -4.19 16.82 1.64
N ILE A 132 -3.80 15.98 2.60
CA ILE A 132 -3.49 14.56 2.36
C ILE A 132 -4.19 13.70 3.41
N ALA A 133 -4.57 12.49 3.03
CA ALA A 133 -5.13 11.50 3.92
C ALA A 133 -4.74 10.08 3.45
N TRP A 134 -4.82 9.13 4.37
CA TRP A 134 -4.66 7.71 4.07
C TRP A 134 -5.99 7.10 3.64
N VAL A 135 -6.02 6.38 2.53
CA VAL A 135 -7.22 5.66 2.07
C VAL A 135 -6.83 4.27 1.57
N GLY A 136 -7.60 3.26 1.96
CA GLY A 136 -7.44 1.90 1.46
C GLY A 136 -8.14 1.75 0.12
N ALA A 137 -7.43 1.26 -0.90
CA ALA A 137 -7.93 1.06 -2.26
C ALA A 137 -8.16 -0.43 -2.60
N GLY A 138 -8.39 -1.25 -1.57
CA GLY A 138 -8.78 -2.65 -1.69
C GLY A 138 -7.63 -3.65 -1.64
N ALA A 139 -7.99 -4.93 -1.53
CA ALA A 139 -7.07 -6.05 -1.50
C ALA A 139 -6.93 -6.68 -2.90
N HIS A 140 -5.73 -7.16 -3.21
CA HIS A 140 -5.36 -7.71 -4.51
C HIS A 140 -4.57 -9.00 -4.33
N PRO A 141 -4.99 -10.13 -4.92
CA PRO A 141 -4.15 -11.31 -5.03
C PRO A 141 -3.07 -11.02 -6.09
N LEU A 142 -1.82 -10.90 -5.67
CA LEU A 142 -0.68 -10.59 -6.52
C LEU A 142 0.42 -11.64 -6.35
N LYS A 143 1.29 -11.71 -7.35
CA LYS A 143 2.47 -12.58 -7.33
C LYS A 143 3.67 -11.80 -6.80
N ALA A 144 4.72 -12.51 -6.42
CA ALA A 144 6.03 -11.88 -6.28
C ALA A 144 6.47 -11.31 -7.64
N GLY A 145 7.18 -10.19 -7.60
CA GLY A 145 7.74 -9.50 -8.75
C GLY A 145 7.17 -8.11 -8.97
N LYS A 146 7.41 -7.60 -10.17
CA LYS A 146 7.06 -6.25 -10.58
C LYS A 146 5.57 -6.11 -10.90
N HIS A 147 4.93 -5.14 -10.26
CA HIS A 147 3.54 -4.75 -10.48
C HIS A 147 3.43 -3.25 -10.77
N THR A 148 2.43 -2.88 -11.57
CA THR A 148 2.14 -1.46 -11.88
C THR A 148 0.90 -1.01 -11.13
N VAL A 149 0.97 0.16 -10.50
CA VAL A 149 -0.18 0.86 -9.93
C VAL A 149 -0.38 2.16 -10.69
N ALA A 150 -1.40 2.20 -11.54
CA ALA A 150 -1.78 3.40 -12.27
C ALA A 150 -2.87 4.15 -11.51
N PHE A 151 -2.82 5.48 -11.57
CA PHE A 151 -3.85 6.34 -11.01
C PHE A 151 -4.17 7.49 -11.97
N ARG A 152 -5.42 7.96 -11.92
CA ARG A 152 -5.88 9.12 -12.67
C ARG A 152 -6.85 9.96 -11.85
N THR A 153 -6.80 11.28 -12.02
CA THR A 153 -7.81 12.18 -11.46
C THR A 153 -9.10 12.07 -12.28
N VAL A 154 -10.26 12.15 -11.63
CA VAL A 154 -11.57 12.15 -12.29
C VAL A 154 -12.45 13.26 -11.74
N GLY A 155 -13.13 14.01 -12.62
CA GLY A 155 -13.98 15.13 -12.23
C GLY A 155 -13.18 16.27 -11.61
N GLY A 156 -12.72 17.20 -12.46
CA GLY A 156 -12.13 18.49 -12.08
C GLY A 156 -13.02 19.62 -12.57
#